data_AF-A0A830DIF7-F1
#
_entry.id   AF-A0A830DIF7-F1
#
_cell.length_a   1.000
_cell.length_b   1.000
_cell.length_c   1.000
_cell.angle_alpha   90.00
_cell.angle_beta   90.00
_cell.angle_gamma   90.00
#
_symmetry.space_group_name_H-M   'P 1'
#
loop_
_entity.id
_entity.type
_entity.pdbx_description
1 polymer ?
#
loop_
_entity_poly.entity_id
_entity_poly.type
_entity_poly.pdbx_seq_one_letter_code
_entity_poly.pdbx_strand_id
1 'polypeptide(L)'
;MASPVGASVQSRYLRCPFLGDTNGIRVSGISTPRAGVVRKTVECKESRIGKQPITVPSNVTLTMDGQDFKVKGPLGELSISYPREIVLEKEESGFLRVRKAVETRRANQMHGLFRTLTDNMVVGVSKGFEKRLQLIGTGYRATIEGKDIVLNLGFSHPVRMTIPDGLQVKVEENTRIAVSGYDKSAIGQFAASIRKWRPPEPYKGKGVKYADEIVRRKEGKAGKKK
;
A
#
# COMPACT_ATOMS: atom_id res chain seq x y z
N MET A 1 51.79 46.95 1.24
CA MET A 1 51.05 46.05 0.34
C MET A 1 49.67 45.81 0.94
N ALA A 2 48.63 46.07 0.13
CA ALA A 2 47.21 45.73 0.29
C ALA A 2 46.50 46.01 1.63
N SER A 3 45.76 47.12 1.65
CA SER A 3 44.69 47.44 2.60
C SER A 3 43.47 46.51 2.42
N PRO A 4 42.75 46.10 3.48
CA PRO A 4 41.42 45.54 3.34
C PRO A 4 40.35 46.64 3.35
N VAL A 5 39.55 46.66 2.29
CA VAL A 5 38.40 47.56 2.07
C VAL A 5 37.28 47.18 3.03
N GLY A 6 37.00 48.05 4.01
CA GLY A 6 35.81 47.96 4.85
C GLY A 6 34.59 48.45 4.07
N ALA A 7 33.68 47.54 3.72
CA ALA A 7 32.39 47.89 3.15
C ALA A 7 31.42 48.30 4.27
N SER A 8 31.23 49.61 4.42
CA SER A 8 30.21 50.22 5.26
C SER A 8 28.80 49.99 4.67
N VAL A 9 27.98 49.16 5.31
CA VAL A 9 26.55 49.11 5.01
C VAL A 9 25.85 50.15 5.86
N GLN A 10 25.58 51.32 5.24
CA GLN A 10 24.69 52.35 5.79
C GLN A 10 23.26 51.80 5.89
N SER A 11 22.76 51.57 7.10
CA SER A 11 21.33 51.41 7.33
C SER A 11 20.64 52.77 7.23
N ARG A 12 19.82 52.95 6.20
CA ARG A 12 18.93 54.11 6.10
C ARG A 12 17.84 53.98 7.17
N TYR A 13 17.89 54.84 8.18
CA TYR A 13 16.82 54.98 9.16
C TYR A 13 15.64 55.73 8.52
N LEU A 14 14.54 55.01 8.27
CA LEU A 14 13.23 55.65 8.08
C LEU A 14 12.79 56.18 9.44
N ARG A 15 12.80 57.52 9.58
CA ARG A 15 12.31 58.25 10.75
C ARG A 15 10.77 58.20 10.78
N CYS A 16 10.21 57.60 11.83
CA CYS A 16 8.86 57.92 12.29
C CYS A 16 8.97 58.87 13.50
N PRO A 17 8.29 60.04 13.53
CA PRO A 17 8.50 61.07 14.53
C PRO A 17 7.39 61.05 15.60
N PHE A 18 7.19 59.94 16.32
CA PHE A 18 6.05 59.88 17.26
C PHE A 18 6.33 59.38 18.70
N LEU A 19 7.54 59.01 19.09
CA LEU A 19 7.80 58.69 20.50
C LEU A 19 9.14 59.28 20.95
N GLY A 20 9.06 60.12 21.99
CA GLY A 20 10.17 60.82 22.61
C GLY A 20 11.13 59.89 23.34
N ASP A 21 12.23 60.50 23.81
CA ASP A 21 13.35 59.87 24.49
C ASP A 21 12.91 58.87 25.56
N THR A 22 13.32 57.61 25.38
CA THR A 22 13.25 56.60 26.45
C THR A 22 14.66 56.35 26.95
N ASN A 23 14.86 56.76 28.21
CA ASN A 23 16.00 56.40 29.03
C ASN A 23 16.19 54.89 29.05
N GLY A 24 17.47 54.51 29.12
CA GLY A 24 17.96 53.20 28.75
C GLY A 24 17.35 52.04 29.53
N ILE A 25 16.98 51.00 28.79
CA ILE A 25 16.99 49.63 29.27
C ILE A 25 17.98 48.88 28.38
N ARG A 26 19.19 48.68 28.91
CA ARG A 26 20.21 47.84 28.28
C ARG A 26 19.77 46.39 28.50
N VAL A 27 18.99 45.82 27.57
CA VAL A 27 18.69 44.39 27.57
C VAL A 27 19.97 43.66 27.17
N SER A 28 20.65 43.06 28.14
CA SER A 28 21.75 42.14 27.90
C SER A 28 21.24 40.99 27.05
N GLY A 29 21.59 40.98 25.77
CA GLY A 29 21.28 39.87 24.87
C GLY A 29 22.05 38.63 25.29
N ILE A 30 21.40 37.74 26.04
CA ILE A 30 21.88 36.38 26.19
C ILE A 30 21.63 35.70 24.84
N SER A 31 22.69 35.43 24.09
CA SER A 31 22.62 34.55 22.92
C SER A 31 22.24 33.16 23.43
N THR A 32 20.97 32.79 23.34
CA THR A 32 20.55 31.42 23.56
C THR A 32 21.23 30.57 22.49
N PRO A 33 22.03 29.55 22.86
CA PRO A 33 22.54 28.64 21.86
C PRO A 33 21.32 27.97 21.24
N ARG A 34 21.10 28.16 19.93
CA ARG A 34 20.19 27.30 19.18
C ARG A 34 20.71 25.90 19.40
N ALA A 35 20.04 25.13 20.26
CA ALA A 35 20.29 23.71 20.40
C ALA A 35 20.13 23.12 19.00
N GLY A 36 21.26 22.84 18.36
CA GLY A 36 21.27 22.20 17.06
C GLY A 36 20.47 20.91 17.23
N VAL A 37 19.39 20.77 16.46
CA VAL A 37 18.68 19.50 16.40
C VAL A 37 19.67 18.52 15.78
N VAL A 38 20.43 17.83 16.63
CA VAL A 38 21.25 16.70 16.23
C VAL A 38 20.26 15.67 15.73
N ARG A 39 20.08 15.60 14.40
CA ARG A 39 19.36 14.51 13.77
C ARG A 39 20.13 13.27 14.18
N LYS A 40 19.63 12.54 15.18
CA LYS A 40 20.18 11.24 15.55
C LYS A 40 20.26 10.43 14.26
N THR A 41 21.46 10.00 13.88
CA THR A 41 21.63 9.05 12.79
C THR A 41 20.90 7.79 13.23
N VAL A 42 19.66 7.64 12.78
CA VAL A 42 18.86 6.47 13.13
C VAL A 42 19.47 5.32 12.35
N GLU A 43 20.30 4.52 13.01
CA GLU A 43 20.76 3.24 12.51
C GLU A 43 19.52 2.35 12.29
N CYS A 44 19.11 2.26 11.04
CA CYS A 44 17.92 1.52 10.67
C CYS A 44 18.28 0.04 10.57
N LYS A 45 17.79 -0.78 11.51
CA LYS A 45 17.92 -2.24 11.41
C LYS A 45 17.33 -2.73 10.08
N GLU A 46 18.12 -3.49 9.36
CA GLU A 46 17.79 -4.12 8.08
C GLU A 46 16.52 -4.99 8.12
N SER A 47 15.72 -4.94 7.06
CA SER A 47 14.48 -5.72 6.92
C SER A 47 14.76 -7.20 6.65
N ARG A 48 14.26 -8.10 7.51
CA ARG A 48 14.35 -9.56 7.30
C ARG A 48 13.68 -9.99 5.99
N ILE A 49 12.56 -9.36 5.63
CA ILE A 49 11.79 -9.65 4.41
C ILE A 49 12.58 -9.21 3.17
N GLY A 50 13.20 -8.02 3.21
CA GLY A 50 13.94 -7.48 2.07
C GLY A 50 15.22 -8.25 1.73
N LYS A 51 15.80 -8.99 2.69
CA LYS A 51 16.97 -9.84 2.46
C LYS A 51 16.68 -11.11 1.66
N GLN A 52 15.43 -11.58 1.70
CA GLN A 52 15.07 -12.85 1.07
C GLN A 52 15.09 -12.69 -0.46
N PRO A 53 15.93 -13.45 -1.18
CA PRO A 53 15.94 -13.43 -2.63
C PRO A 53 14.60 -13.94 -3.19
N ILE A 54 14.27 -13.49 -4.39
CA ILE A 54 13.06 -13.91 -5.11
C ILE A 54 13.49 -14.88 -6.20
N THR A 55 12.94 -16.09 -6.18
CA THR A 55 13.21 -17.11 -7.20
C THR A 55 12.34 -16.85 -8.41
N VAL A 56 12.95 -16.72 -9.59
CA VAL A 56 12.22 -16.49 -10.84
C VAL A 56 12.02 -17.83 -11.54
N PRO A 57 10.78 -18.31 -11.72
CA PRO A 57 10.53 -19.51 -12.50
C PRO A 57 10.85 -19.26 -13.98
N SER A 58 11.28 -20.30 -14.70
CA SER A 58 11.66 -20.23 -16.12
C SER A 58 10.58 -19.68 -17.05
N ASN A 59 9.32 -19.77 -16.63
CA ASN A 59 8.15 -19.36 -17.42
C ASN A 59 7.89 -17.84 -17.36
N VAL A 60 8.73 -17.07 -16.67
CA VAL A 60 8.54 -15.64 -16.44
C VAL A 60 9.72 -14.87 -17.03
N THR A 61 9.41 -13.91 -17.90
CA THR A 61 10.39 -12.99 -18.49
C THR A 61 10.36 -11.67 -17.74
N LEU A 62 11.55 -11.17 -17.42
CA LEU A 62 11.75 -9.93 -16.68
C LEU A 62 12.43 -8.90 -17.57
N THR A 63 11.84 -7.71 -17.64
CA THR A 63 12.37 -6.55 -18.36
C THR A 63 12.57 -5.41 -17.37
N MET A 64 13.79 -4.87 -17.35
CA MET A 64 14.22 -3.85 -16.40
C MET A 64 14.67 -2.61 -17.18
N ASP A 65 13.82 -1.59 -17.18
CA ASP A 65 14.03 -0.32 -17.88
C ASP A 65 14.38 0.75 -16.84
N GLY A 66 15.60 0.69 -16.30
CA GLY A 66 16.06 1.61 -15.24
C GLY A 66 15.29 1.41 -13.92
N GLN A 67 14.30 2.27 -13.67
CA GLN A 67 13.39 2.16 -12.52
C GLN A 67 12.07 1.46 -12.85
N ASP A 68 11.73 1.33 -14.13
CA ASP A 68 10.52 0.62 -14.54
C ASP A 68 10.80 -0.87 -14.64
N PHE A 69 9.95 -1.64 -13.97
CA PHE A 69 10.03 -3.09 -13.94
C PHE A 69 8.79 -3.66 -14.58
N LYS A 70 9.00 -4.54 -15.55
CA LYS A 70 7.94 -5.22 -16.28
C LYS A 70 8.16 -6.71 -16.18
N VAL A 71 7.09 -7.42 -15.81
CA VAL A 71 7.07 -8.87 -15.65
C VAL A 71 6.06 -9.42 -16.65
N LYS A 72 6.51 -10.33 -17.51
CA LYS A 72 5.64 -11.05 -18.45
C LYS A 72 5.65 -12.52 -18.11
N GLY A 73 4.46 -13.12 -18.05
CA GLY A 73 4.30 -14.55 -17.81
C GLY A 73 3.12 -15.11 -18.60
N PRO A 74 2.77 -16.39 -18.36
CA PRO A 74 1.71 -17.06 -19.12
C PRO A 74 0.33 -16.43 -18.93
N LEU A 75 0.06 -15.83 -17.77
CA LEU A 75 -1.27 -15.27 -17.44
C LEU A 75 -1.44 -13.81 -17.86
N GLY A 76 -0.35 -13.09 -18.18
CA GLY A 76 -0.40 -11.68 -18.54
C GLY A 76 0.90 -10.93 -18.24
N GLU A 77 0.80 -9.61 -18.30
CA GLU A 77 1.90 -8.69 -18.01
C GLU A 77 1.56 -7.71 -16.89
N LEU A 78 2.55 -7.39 -16.07
CA LEU A 78 2.46 -6.42 -14.98
C LEU A 78 3.64 -5.45 -15.05
N SER A 79 3.39 -4.20 -14.67
CA SER A 79 4.40 -3.15 -14.62
C SER A 79 4.33 -2.38 -13.31
N ILE A 80 5.49 -2.06 -12.74
CA ILE A 80 5.65 -1.22 -11.54
C ILE A 80 6.88 -0.34 -11.72
N SER A 81 6.76 0.94 -11.34
CA SER A 81 7.88 1.88 -11.27
C SER A 81 8.46 1.93 -9.85
N TYR A 82 9.78 1.80 -9.74
CA TYR A 82 10.50 1.83 -8.46
C TYR A 82 10.90 3.25 -8.10
N PRO A 83 10.90 3.61 -6.81
CA PRO A 83 11.42 4.88 -6.36
C PRO A 83 12.96 4.87 -6.38
N ARG A 84 13.56 6.06 -6.45
CA ARG A 84 15.02 6.24 -6.60
C ARG A 84 15.86 5.57 -5.51
N GLU A 85 15.28 5.38 -4.33
CA GLU A 85 15.97 4.79 -3.18
C GLU A 85 16.17 3.27 -3.30
N ILE A 86 15.58 2.61 -4.30
CA ILE A 86 15.62 1.15 -4.47
C ILE A 86 16.24 0.77 -5.80
N VAL A 87 17.11 -0.23 -5.75
CA VAL A 87 17.75 -0.84 -6.91
C VAL A 87 17.35 -2.31 -6.94
N LEU A 88 16.86 -2.77 -8.09
CA LEU A 88 16.68 -4.18 -8.36
C LEU A 88 17.94 -4.71 -9.05
N GLU A 89 18.42 -5.85 -8.58
CA GLU A 89 19.54 -6.57 -9.20
C GLU A 89 19.09 -7.99 -9.57
N LYS A 90 19.43 -8.40 -10.79
CA LYS A 90 19.23 -9.76 -11.28
C LYS A 90 20.56 -10.50 -11.17
N GLU A 91 20.59 -11.57 -10.38
CA GLU A 91 21.75 -12.44 -10.24
C GLU A 91 21.81 -13.45 -11.39
N GLU A 92 23.02 -13.85 -11.79
CA GLU A 92 23.26 -14.85 -12.84
C GLU A 92 22.63 -16.22 -12.48
N SER A 93 22.55 -16.52 -11.19
CA SER A 93 21.92 -17.73 -10.64
C SER A 93 20.39 -17.79 -10.79
N GLY A 94 19.75 -16.77 -11.39
CA GLY A 94 18.29 -16.72 -11.58
C GLY A 94 17.50 -16.16 -10.40
N PHE A 95 18.18 -15.59 -9.40
CA PHE A 95 17.56 -14.89 -8.28
C PHE A 95 17.42 -13.38 -8.55
N LEU A 96 16.34 -12.79 -8.07
CA LEU A 96 16.16 -11.34 -7.99
C LEU A 96 16.44 -10.88 -6.56
N ARG A 97 17.32 -9.89 -6.41
CA ARG A 97 17.61 -9.25 -5.12
C ARG A 97 17.22 -7.77 -5.18
N VAL A 98 16.51 -7.33 -4.15
CA VAL A 98 16.21 -5.91 -3.96
C VAL A 98 17.28 -5.32 -3.07
N ARG A 99 17.91 -4.22 -3.48
CA ARG A 99 18.88 -3.44 -2.69
C ARG A 99 18.40 -2.01 -2.46
N LYS A 100 18.98 -1.36 -1.45
CA LYS A 100 18.75 0.05 -1.13
C LYS A 100 19.91 0.87 -1.68
N ALA A 101 19.61 2.01 -2.30
CA ALA A 101 20.63 2.96 -2.73
C ALA A 101 21.13 3.84 -1.59
N VAL A 102 20.27 4.14 -0.60
CA VAL A 102 20.58 5.03 0.53
C VAL A 102 20.09 4.41 1.84
N GLU A 103 20.89 4.51 2.89
CA GLU A 103 20.51 4.06 4.24
C GLU A 103 19.68 5.12 4.98
N THR A 104 18.43 5.27 4.55
CA THR A 104 17.43 6.09 5.25
C THR A 104 16.29 5.25 5.82
N ARG A 105 15.60 5.78 6.84
CA ARG A 105 14.38 5.15 7.39
C ARG A 105 13.34 4.88 6.29
N ARG A 106 13.19 5.80 5.33
CA ARG A 106 12.27 5.64 4.20
C ARG A 106 12.70 4.49 3.29
N ALA A 107 13.97 4.45 2.89
CA ALA A 107 14.50 3.39 2.04
C ALA A 107 14.31 2.00 2.68
N ASN A 108 14.49 1.91 4.00
CA ASN A 108 14.31 0.64 4.72
C ASN A 108 12.84 0.17 4.76
N GLN A 109 11.88 1.09 4.86
CA GLN A 109 10.44 0.76 4.74
C GLN A 109 10.10 0.28 3.32
N MET A 110 10.64 0.97 2.32
CA MET A 110 10.36 0.65 0.91
C MET A 110 11.00 -0.68 0.50
N HIS A 111 12.20 -0.99 1.00
CA HIS A 111 12.92 -2.23 0.66
C HIS A 111 12.08 -3.50 0.85
N GLY A 112 11.44 -3.64 2.01
CA GLY A 112 10.56 -4.79 2.29
C GLY A 112 9.26 -4.78 1.49
N LEU A 113 8.69 -3.59 1.25
CA LEU A 113 7.48 -3.42 0.44
C LEU A 113 7.73 -3.89 -1.00
N PHE A 114 8.76 -3.34 -1.64
CA PHE A 114 9.04 -3.62 -3.05
C PHE A 114 9.52 -5.04 -3.28
N ARG A 115 10.27 -5.64 -2.34
CA ARG A 115 10.53 -7.09 -2.38
C ARG A 115 9.23 -7.89 -2.47
N THR A 116 8.27 -7.58 -1.60
CA THR A 116 6.98 -8.29 -1.56
C THR A 116 6.12 -8.02 -2.81
N LEU A 117 6.13 -6.78 -3.33
CA LEU A 117 5.43 -6.46 -4.58
C LEU A 117 6.01 -7.23 -5.77
N THR A 118 7.34 -7.24 -5.90
CA THR A 118 8.05 -7.98 -6.96
C THR A 118 7.72 -9.47 -6.91
N ASP A 119 7.79 -10.07 -5.72
CA ASP A 119 7.47 -11.48 -5.51
C ASP A 119 6.00 -11.79 -5.87
N ASN A 120 5.06 -10.94 -5.43
CA ASN A 120 3.66 -11.09 -5.79
C ASN A 120 3.43 -10.99 -7.30
N MET A 121 4.14 -10.11 -8.03
CA MET A 121 4.03 -10.04 -9.49
C MET A 121 4.52 -11.32 -10.15
N VAL A 122 5.69 -11.83 -9.75
CA VAL A 122 6.29 -13.05 -10.33
C VAL A 122 5.39 -14.27 -10.08
N VAL A 123 4.94 -14.46 -8.83
CA VAL A 123 4.00 -15.53 -8.48
C VAL A 123 2.66 -15.34 -9.19
N GLY A 124 2.18 -14.10 -9.28
CA GLY A 124 0.91 -13.73 -9.90
C GLY A 124 0.85 -14.06 -11.39
N VAL A 125 1.85 -13.68 -12.18
CA VAL A 125 1.86 -14.00 -13.62
C VAL A 125 2.13 -15.48 -13.91
N SER A 126 2.75 -16.21 -12.96
CA SER A 126 3.11 -17.63 -13.11
C SER A 126 2.00 -18.57 -12.69
N LYS A 127 1.51 -18.44 -11.45
CA LYS A 127 0.51 -19.32 -10.83
C LYS A 127 -0.88 -18.69 -10.79
N GLY A 128 -0.96 -17.37 -10.74
CA GLY A 128 -2.19 -16.64 -10.45
C GLY A 128 -2.53 -16.67 -8.96
N PHE A 129 -3.53 -15.86 -8.60
CA PHE A 129 -4.11 -15.83 -7.27
C PHE A 129 -5.61 -16.11 -7.35
N GLU A 130 -6.15 -16.65 -6.27
CA GLU A 130 -7.57 -16.92 -6.11
C GLU A 130 -8.03 -16.41 -4.75
N LYS A 131 -9.17 -15.71 -4.71
CA LYS A 131 -9.88 -15.38 -3.48
C LYS A 131 -11.28 -15.98 -3.52
N ARG A 132 -11.61 -16.78 -2.50
CA ARG A 132 -12.91 -17.40 -2.35
C ARG A 132 -13.78 -16.60 -1.39
N LEU A 133 -14.99 -16.28 -1.83
CA LEU A 133 -16.04 -15.62 -1.06
C LEU A 133 -17.20 -16.58 -0.87
N GLN A 134 -17.83 -16.51 0.30
CA GLN A 134 -18.99 -17.31 0.64
C GLN A 134 -20.15 -16.38 1.05
N LEU A 135 -21.31 -16.66 0.49
CA LEU A 135 -22.59 -16.03 0.79
C LEU A 135 -23.30 -16.85 1.86
N ILE A 136 -23.60 -16.21 2.98
CA ILE A 136 -24.40 -16.82 4.06
C ILE A 136 -25.70 -16.04 4.17
N GLY A 137 -26.82 -16.70 3.89
CA GLY A 137 -28.14 -16.09 4.03
C GLY A 137 -29.21 -16.87 3.30
N THR A 138 -30.45 -16.71 3.75
CA THR A 138 -31.62 -17.28 3.08
C THR A 138 -31.93 -16.47 1.82
N GLY A 139 -31.98 -17.13 0.67
CA GLY A 139 -32.20 -16.48 -0.63
C GLY A 139 -30.98 -15.76 -1.20
N TYR A 140 -29.80 -15.92 -0.58
CA TYR A 140 -28.58 -15.29 -1.09
C TYR A 140 -27.99 -16.12 -2.21
N ARG A 141 -27.75 -15.49 -3.36
CA ARG A 141 -27.18 -16.16 -4.52
C ARG A 141 -26.39 -15.18 -5.39
N ALA A 142 -25.34 -15.68 -6.03
CA ALA A 142 -24.62 -15.02 -7.09
C ALA A 142 -24.87 -15.74 -8.42
N THR A 143 -24.97 -14.97 -9.50
CA THR A 143 -25.04 -15.46 -10.87
C THR A 143 -24.13 -14.62 -11.76
N ILE A 144 -23.59 -15.21 -12.82
CA ILE A 144 -22.78 -14.50 -13.82
C ILE A 144 -23.65 -14.26 -15.04
N GLU A 145 -23.78 -13.00 -15.45
CA GLU A 145 -24.50 -12.57 -16.65
C GLU A 145 -23.51 -11.89 -17.59
N GLY A 146 -22.92 -12.65 -18.52
CA GLY A 146 -21.93 -12.13 -19.46
C GLY A 146 -20.67 -11.61 -18.74
N LYS A 147 -20.49 -10.28 -18.72
CA LYS A 147 -19.36 -9.59 -18.05
C LYS A 147 -19.69 -9.09 -16.64
N ASP A 148 -20.94 -9.25 -16.21
CA ASP A 148 -21.41 -8.75 -14.92
C ASP A 148 -21.64 -9.91 -13.95
N ILE A 149 -21.31 -9.68 -12.68
CA ILE A 149 -21.78 -10.53 -11.58
C ILE A 149 -23.03 -9.91 -10.97
N VAL A 150 -24.06 -10.72 -10.85
CA VAL A 150 -25.36 -10.34 -10.28
C VAL A 150 -25.51 -10.99 -8.91
N LEU A 151 -25.70 -10.16 -7.90
CA LEU A 151 -25.77 -10.55 -6.50
C LEU A 151 -27.18 -10.30 -5.95
N ASN A 152 -27.81 -11.37 -5.48
CA ASN A 152 -29.05 -11.31 -4.71
C ASN A 152 -28.70 -11.44 -3.23
N LEU A 153 -28.71 -10.32 -2.49
CA LEU A 153 -28.32 -10.26 -1.07
C LEU A 153 -29.50 -9.87 -0.15
N GLY A 154 -30.73 -10.07 -0.62
CA GLY A 154 -31.94 -9.62 0.07
C GLY A 154 -32.20 -8.12 -0.02
N PHE A 155 -31.70 -7.47 -1.07
CA PHE A 155 -32.13 -6.13 -1.50
C PHE A 155 -33.35 -6.24 -2.42
N SER A 156 -34.12 -5.16 -2.58
CA SER A 156 -35.31 -5.15 -3.45
C SER A 156 -34.97 -5.34 -4.93
N HIS A 157 -33.78 -4.89 -5.36
CA HIS A 157 -33.25 -5.07 -6.71
C HIS A 157 -31.94 -5.88 -6.67
N PRO A 158 -31.63 -6.64 -7.74
CA PRO A 158 -30.35 -7.33 -7.84
C PRO A 158 -29.20 -6.34 -8.00
N VAL A 159 -28.10 -6.59 -7.30
CA VAL A 159 -26.88 -5.76 -7.39
C VAL A 159 -26.03 -6.28 -8.53
N ARG A 160 -25.78 -5.45 -9.55
CA ARG A 160 -24.91 -5.77 -10.68
C ARG A 160 -23.54 -5.14 -10.50
N MET A 161 -22.48 -5.91 -10.71
CA MET A 161 -21.11 -5.41 -10.70
C MET A 161 -20.38 -5.87 -11.96
N THR A 162 -19.77 -4.92 -12.66
CA THR A 162 -18.94 -5.19 -13.83
C THR A 162 -17.61 -5.81 -13.40
N ILE A 163 -17.23 -6.93 -14.01
CA ILE A 163 -15.93 -7.57 -13.76
C ILE A 163 -14.85 -6.76 -14.50
N PRO A 164 -13.82 -6.23 -13.82
CA PRO A 164 -12.75 -5.49 -14.48
C PRO A 164 -11.86 -6.42 -15.31
N ASP A 165 -11.20 -5.85 -16.31
CA ASP A 165 -10.31 -6.60 -17.19
C ASP A 165 -9.14 -7.24 -16.40
N GLY A 166 -8.72 -8.43 -16.83
CA GLY A 166 -7.66 -9.20 -16.17
C GLY A 166 -8.09 -9.98 -14.93
N LEU A 167 -9.37 -9.89 -14.52
CA LEU A 167 -9.97 -10.75 -13.51
C LEU A 167 -10.92 -11.76 -14.14
N GLN A 168 -10.92 -12.97 -13.60
CA GLN A 168 -11.90 -14.00 -13.90
C GLN A 168 -12.71 -14.32 -12.65
N VAL A 169 -14.03 -14.22 -12.75
CA VAL A 169 -14.94 -14.58 -11.66
C VAL A 169 -15.67 -15.85 -12.05
N LYS A 170 -15.65 -16.84 -11.15
CA LYS A 170 -16.38 -18.09 -11.29
C LYS A 170 -17.33 -18.24 -10.10
N VAL A 171 -18.56 -18.65 -10.39
CA VAL A 171 -19.53 -19.03 -9.36
C VAL A 171 -19.57 -20.55 -9.35
N GLU A 172 -18.91 -21.17 -8.37
CA GLU A 172 -18.83 -22.65 -8.24
C GLU A 172 -20.18 -23.22 -7.76
N GLU A 173 -20.73 -22.56 -6.75
CA GLU A 173 -22.04 -22.81 -6.20
C GLU A 173 -22.76 -21.47 -6.15
N ASN A 174 -24.09 -21.45 -6.16
CA ASN A 174 -24.85 -20.20 -6.03
C ASN A 174 -24.44 -19.37 -4.81
N THR A 175 -23.85 -20.00 -3.78
CA THR A 175 -23.37 -19.36 -2.56
C THR A 175 -21.84 -19.21 -2.48
N ARG A 176 -21.07 -19.69 -3.46
CA ARG A 176 -19.59 -19.62 -3.47
C ARG A 176 -19.07 -18.93 -4.74
N ILE A 177 -18.27 -17.90 -4.54
CA ILE A 177 -17.68 -17.11 -5.62
C ILE A 177 -16.16 -17.24 -5.52
N ALA A 178 -15.51 -17.66 -6.59
CA ALA A 178 -14.06 -17.66 -6.75
C ALA A 178 -13.66 -16.50 -7.67
N VAL A 179 -12.84 -15.58 -7.17
CA VAL A 179 -12.25 -14.49 -7.95
C VAL A 179 -10.79 -14.84 -8.21
N SER A 180 -10.45 -15.08 -9.47
CA SER A 180 -9.11 -15.43 -9.95
C SER A 180 -8.51 -14.28 -10.77
N GLY A 181 -7.19 -14.18 -10.80
CA GLY A 181 -6.47 -13.22 -11.64
C GLY A 181 -4.96 -13.29 -11.41
N TYR A 182 -4.21 -12.47 -12.12
CA TYR A 182 -2.75 -12.39 -11.96
C TYR A 182 -2.30 -11.24 -11.04
N ASP A 183 -3.06 -10.15 -10.94
CA ASP A 183 -2.78 -9.06 -9.99
C ASP A 183 -3.47 -9.28 -8.64
N LYS A 184 -2.65 -9.46 -7.60
CA LYS A 184 -3.11 -9.60 -6.21
C LYS A 184 -3.88 -8.37 -5.71
N SER A 185 -3.53 -7.18 -6.19
CA SER A 185 -4.14 -5.91 -5.76
C SER A 185 -5.56 -5.78 -6.31
N ALA A 186 -5.74 -5.98 -7.62
CA ALA A 186 -7.03 -5.95 -8.29
C ALA A 186 -8.01 -7.01 -7.74
N ILE A 187 -7.55 -8.26 -7.55
CA ILE A 187 -8.38 -9.33 -6.97
C ILE A 187 -8.84 -8.95 -5.56
N GLY A 188 -7.94 -8.42 -4.74
CA GLY A 188 -8.25 -8.00 -3.38
C GLY A 188 -9.26 -6.87 -3.34
N GLN A 189 -9.10 -5.88 -4.21
CA GLN A 189 -10.00 -4.73 -4.32
C GLN A 189 -11.40 -5.14 -4.79
N PHE A 190 -11.48 -6.01 -5.80
CA PHE A 190 -12.76 -6.49 -6.31
C PHE A 190 -13.49 -7.35 -5.27
N ALA A 191 -12.80 -8.28 -4.62
CA ALA A 191 -13.38 -9.09 -3.54
C ALA A 191 -13.86 -8.23 -2.35
N ALA A 192 -13.11 -7.18 -1.99
CA ALA A 192 -13.52 -6.23 -0.97
C ALA A 192 -14.77 -5.42 -1.39
N SER A 193 -14.87 -5.07 -2.67
CA SER A 193 -16.02 -4.38 -3.25
C SER A 193 -17.29 -5.23 -3.20
N ILE A 194 -17.19 -6.53 -3.48
CA ILE A 194 -18.32 -7.49 -3.30
C ILE A 194 -18.73 -7.54 -1.81
N ARG A 195 -17.76 -7.69 -0.90
CA ARG A 195 -18.02 -7.75 0.54
C ARG A 195 -18.66 -6.48 1.10
N LYS A 196 -18.34 -5.31 0.52
CA LYS A 196 -18.85 -4.01 0.96
C LYS A 196 -20.39 -3.90 0.90
N TRP A 197 -21.04 -4.57 -0.05
CA TRP A 197 -22.50 -4.53 -0.19
C TRP A 197 -23.24 -5.09 1.02
N ARG A 198 -22.78 -6.22 1.55
CA ARG A 198 -23.37 -6.84 2.74
C ARG A 198 -22.29 -7.54 3.57
N PRO A 199 -21.59 -6.81 4.46
CA PRO A 199 -20.59 -7.42 5.33
C PRO A 199 -21.23 -8.43 6.29
N PRO A 200 -20.45 -9.39 6.83
CA PRO A 200 -20.99 -10.42 7.70
C PRO A 200 -21.46 -9.82 9.02
N GLU A 201 -22.70 -10.10 9.41
CA GLU A 201 -23.28 -9.60 10.66
C GLU A 201 -22.70 -10.31 11.89
N PRO A 202 -22.64 -9.65 13.07
CA PRO A 202 -22.03 -10.22 14.27
C PRO A 202 -22.90 -11.27 14.98
N TYR A 203 -24.14 -11.52 14.56
CA TYR A 203 -25.02 -12.49 15.22
C TYR A 203 -25.02 -13.85 14.50
N LYS A 204 -25.68 -13.93 13.32
CA LYS A 204 -25.75 -15.18 12.55
C LYS A 204 -24.66 -15.29 11.48
N GLY A 205 -23.82 -14.27 11.30
CA GLY A 205 -22.79 -14.25 10.25
C GLY A 205 -23.35 -14.18 8.83
N LYS A 206 -24.60 -13.75 8.66
CA LYS A 206 -25.19 -13.52 7.33
C LYS A 206 -24.49 -12.38 6.61
N GLY A 207 -24.31 -12.52 5.30
CA GLY A 207 -23.60 -11.59 4.45
C GLY A 207 -22.60 -12.30 3.55
N VAL A 208 -21.73 -11.51 2.93
CA VAL A 208 -20.58 -11.99 2.17
C VAL A 208 -19.38 -12.05 3.11
N LYS A 209 -18.76 -13.22 3.23
CA LYS A 209 -17.50 -13.40 3.98
C LYS A 209 -16.42 -13.98 3.07
N TYR A 210 -15.16 -13.86 3.47
CA TYR A 210 -14.12 -14.71 2.86
C TYR A 210 -14.30 -16.17 3.32
N ALA A 211 -13.83 -17.13 2.52
CA ALA A 211 -14.02 -18.55 2.82
C ALA A 211 -13.40 -18.95 4.18
N ASP A 212 -12.23 -18.39 4.48
CA ASP A 212 -11.42 -18.59 5.69
C ASP A 212 -11.68 -17.55 6.80
N GLU A 213 -12.65 -16.65 6.63
CA GLU A 213 -12.96 -15.61 7.64
C GLU A 213 -13.73 -16.17 8.84
N ILE A 214 -13.16 -15.99 10.04
CA ILE A 214 -13.82 -16.30 11.31
C ILE A 214 -14.59 -15.07 11.80
N VAL A 215 -15.91 -15.11 11.68
CA VAL A 215 -16.80 -14.04 12.17
C VAL A 215 -17.08 -14.26 13.66
N ARG A 216 -16.71 -13.27 14.50
CA ARG A 216 -17.03 -13.28 15.93
C ARG A 216 -18.54 -13.18 16.12
N ARG A 217 -19.15 -14.26 16.62
CA ARG A 217 -20.59 -14.33 16.87
C ARG A 217 -20.92 -13.88 18.30
N LYS A 218 -21.82 -12.91 18.42
CA LYS A 218 -22.44 -12.51 19.68
C LYS A 218 -23.70 -13.34 19.91
N GLU A 219 -23.97 -13.63 21.17
CA GLU A 219 -25.25 -14.20 21.55
C GLU A 219 -26.38 -13.24 21.17
N GLY A 220 -27.46 -13.80 20.63
CA GLY A 220 -28.60 -13.03 20.14
C GLY A 220 -29.49 -12.55 21.29
N LYS A 221 -30.73 -13.04 21.35
CA LYS A 221 -31.70 -12.64 22.37
C LYS A 221 -31.17 -12.93 23.78
N ALA A 222 -30.76 -11.88 24.49
CA ALA A 222 -30.35 -11.92 25.90
C ALA A 222 -31.58 -11.94 26.81
N GLY A 223 -32.33 -13.05 26.80
CA GLY A 223 -33.43 -13.28 27.74
C GLY A 223 -33.02 -14.06 28.99
N LYS A 224 -31.85 -14.73 28.95
CA LYS A 224 -31.40 -15.61 30.02
C LYS A 224 -30.44 -14.82 30.93
N LYS A 225 -30.92 -14.43 32.12
CA LYS A 225 -30.02 -13.99 33.20
C LYS A 225 -29.09 -15.16 33.53
N LYS A 226 -27.79 -14.86 33.62
CA LYS A 226 -26.74 -15.84 33.91
C LYS A 226 -26.75 -16.23 35.37
#